data_AF-A0A3B3ZDK2-F1
#
_entry.id   AF-A0A3B3ZDK2-F1
#
_cell.length_a   1.000
_cell.length_b   1.000
_cell.length_c   1.000
_cell.angle_alpha   90.00
_cell.angle_beta   90.00
_cell.angle_gamma   90.00
#
_symmetry.space_group_name_H-M   'P 1'
#
loop_
_entity.id
_entity.type
_entity.pdbx_description
1 polymer ?
#
loop_
_entity_poly.entity_id
_entity_poly.type
_entity_poly.pdbx_seq_one_letter_code
_entity_poly.pdbx_strand_id
1 'polypeptide(L)'
;MMTEIQQGRVVEVLGLPEGVDDELLTLYFENRHRSGGGHLVSVEKTGHCAVLVFEEAEAAARVLSKDHHVIHNTELIVRKPASKDPCRFVLKGFNPSTSIETIQLFVEVQMALGDQDYSLLPLADRTQILIQLSQPLAQGMLRLHHLKLYCVTVLYRLLSMEILLLCLECSGVWH
;
A
#
# COMPACT_ATOMS: atom_id res chain seq x y z
N MET A 1 -2.74 20.61 7.59
CA MET A 1 -3.97 20.10 8.25
C MET A 1 -4.89 19.46 7.20
N MET A 2 -4.59 18.25 6.71
CA MET A 2 -5.42 17.54 5.71
C MET A 2 -5.77 16.09 6.11
N THR A 3 -5.42 15.66 7.32
CA THR A 3 -5.47 14.23 7.71
C THR A 3 -6.61 13.84 8.65
N GLU A 4 -7.39 14.79 9.19
CA GLU A 4 -8.48 14.46 10.13
C GLU A 4 -9.84 14.30 9.47
N ILE A 5 -10.11 14.95 8.33
CA ILE A 5 -11.48 14.97 7.76
C ILE A 5 -11.79 13.68 6.99
N GLN A 6 -10.81 12.88 6.53
CA GLN A 6 -11.10 11.69 5.70
C GLN A 6 -11.36 10.41 6.49
N GLN A 7 -11.23 10.42 7.82
CA GLN A 7 -11.48 9.24 8.63
C GLN A 7 -12.95 8.78 8.47
N GLY A 8 -13.15 7.55 8.03
CA GLY A 8 -14.48 6.97 7.83
C GLY A 8 -15.14 7.29 6.48
N ARG A 9 -14.51 8.06 5.59
CA ARG A 9 -15.03 8.39 4.25
C ARG A 9 -14.38 7.62 3.12
N VAL A 10 -13.31 6.88 3.41
CA VAL A 10 -12.50 6.19 2.41
C VAL A 10 -12.83 4.70 2.37
N VAL A 11 -12.97 4.17 1.17
CA VAL A 11 -13.24 2.75 0.89
C VAL A 11 -12.21 2.24 -0.12
N GLU A 12 -11.67 1.05 0.13
CA GLU A 12 -10.81 0.34 -0.82
C GLU A 12 -11.62 -0.79 -1.47
N VAL A 13 -11.53 -0.88 -2.79
CA VAL A 13 -12.19 -1.87 -3.63
C VAL A 13 -11.12 -2.71 -4.32
N LEU A 14 -11.24 -4.04 -4.25
CA LEU A 14 -10.32 -4.99 -4.86
C LEU A 14 -11.09 -5.96 -5.77
N GLY A 15 -10.36 -6.59 -6.70
CA GLY A 15 -10.92 -7.61 -7.59
C GLY A 15 -11.72 -7.01 -8.76
N LEU A 16 -11.39 -5.79 -9.17
CA LEU A 16 -12.05 -5.15 -10.31
C LEU A 16 -11.77 -5.95 -11.60
N PRO A 17 -12.80 -6.30 -12.38
CA PRO A 17 -12.59 -6.96 -13.67
C PRO A 17 -11.95 -5.99 -14.67
N GLU A 18 -11.32 -6.56 -15.69
CA GLU A 18 -10.80 -5.77 -16.81
C GLU A 18 -11.93 -4.99 -17.51
N GLY A 19 -11.62 -3.78 -17.97
CA GLY A 19 -12.58 -2.92 -18.64
C GLY A 19 -13.50 -2.10 -17.73
N VAL A 20 -13.44 -2.25 -16.40
CA VAL A 20 -14.11 -1.31 -15.48
C VAL A 20 -13.30 -0.03 -15.37
N ASP A 21 -13.85 1.10 -15.76
CA ASP A 21 -13.22 2.43 -15.64
C ASP A 21 -13.73 3.21 -14.42
N ASP A 22 -13.16 4.40 -14.23
CA ASP A 22 -13.46 5.27 -13.09
C ASP A 22 -14.91 5.81 -13.15
N GLU A 23 -15.45 5.98 -14.36
CA GLU A 23 -16.82 6.43 -14.57
C GLU A 23 -17.83 5.34 -14.16
N LEU A 24 -17.61 4.09 -14.56
CA LEU A 24 -18.45 2.96 -14.16
C LEU A 24 -18.38 2.71 -12.65
N LEU A 25 -17.19 2.85 -12.05
CA LEU A 25 -17.01 2.81 -10.60
C LEU A 25 -17.84 3.90 -9.92
N THR A 26 -17.73 5.14 -10.42
CA THR A 26 -18.47 6.29 -9.89
C THR A 26 -19.97 6.02 -9.94
N LEU A 27 -20.49 5.66 -11.12
CA LEU A 27 -21.91 5.37 -11.31
C LEU A 27 -22.42 4.24 -10.40
N TYR A 28 -21.61 3.20 -10.17
CA TYR A 28 -21.98 2.11 -9.29
C TYR A 28 -22.00 2.55 -7.82
N PHE A 29 -20.94 3.20 -7.34
CA PHE A 29 -20.76 3.53 -5.93
C PHE A 29 -21.56 4.75 -5.48
N GLU A 30 -21.92 5.67 -6.37
CA GLU A 30 -22.86 6.75 -6.07
C GLU A 30 -24.32 6.27 -6.00
N ASN A 31 -24.64 5.13 -6.63
CA ASN A 31 -25.98 4.60 -6.63
C ASN A 31 -26.36 3.97 -5.29
N ARG A 32 -27.14 4.72 -4.50
CA ARG A 32 -27.65 4.30 -3.18
C ARG A 32 -28.37 2.95 -3.17
N HIS A 33 -29.05 2.56 -4.24
CA HIS A 33 -29.78 1.28 -4.29
C HIS A 33 -28.83 0.11 -4.59
N ARG A 34 -27.84 0.32 -5.46
CA ARG A 34 -26.88 -0.72 -5.86
C ARG A 34 -25.81 -0.93 -4.80
N SER A 35 -25.10 0.11 -4.42
CA SER A 35 -23.95 0.03 -3.51
C SER A 35 -24.28 0.42 -2.06
N GLY A 36 -25.38 1.16 -1.82
CA GLY A 36 -25.63 1.81 -0.54
C GLY A 36 -24.89 3.15 -0.37
N GLY A 37 -24.09 3.56 -1.37
CA GLY A 37 -23.21 4.71 -1.28
C GLY A 37 -23.90 6.06 -1.46
N GLY A 38 -23.20 6.97 -2.12
CA GLY A 38 -23.53 8.39 -2.25
C GLY A 38 -22.40 9.12 -2.99
N HIS A 39 -22.52 10.44 -3.09
CA HIS A 39 -21.62 11.26 -3.91
C HIS A 39 -20.14 11.04 -3.57
N LEU A 40 -19.32 10.91 -4.62
CA LEU A 40 -17.89 10.67 -4.52
C LEU A 40 -17.11 11.97 -4.74
N VAL A 41 -16.15 12.22 -3.86
CA VAL A 41 -15.19 13.32 -3.98
C VAL A 41 -14.03 12.92 -4.89
N SER A 42 -13.61 11.66 -4.85
CA SER A 42 -12.50 11.15 -5.66
C SER A 42 -12.60 9.65 -5.89
N VAL A 43 -12.11 9.21 -7.05
CA VAL A 43 -11.90 7.82 -7.43
C VAL A 43 -10.46 7.69 -7.92
N GLU A 44 -9.65 6.88 -7.24
CA GLU A 44 -8.28 6.60 -7.63
C GLU A 44 -8.15 5.11 -7.95
N LYS A 45 -8.15 4.76 -9.23
CA LYS A 45 -7.99 3.38 -9.69
C LYS A 45 -6.51 3.05 -9.96
N THR A 46 -6.09 1.85 -9.59
CA THR A 46 -4.77 1.29 -9.88
C THR A 46 -4.90 -0.21 -10.20
N GLY A 47 -4.83 -0.56 -11.48
CA GLY A 47 -5.00 -1.93 -11.95
C GLY A 47 -6.38 -2.50 -11.58
N HIS A 48 -6.40 -3.57 -10.79
CA HIS A 48 -7.62 -4.23 -10.31
C HIS A 48 -8.12 -3.71 -8.95
N CYS A 49 -7.59 -2.58 -8.48
CA CYS A 49 -7.94 -1.97 -7.21
C CYS A 49 -8.39 -0.52 -7.42
N ALA A 50 -9.23 0.00 -6.53
CA ALA A 50 -9.59 1.41 -6.48
C ALA A 50 -9.73 1.91 -5.05
N VAL A 51 -9.40 3.18 -4.82
CA VAL A 51 -9.67 3.92 -3.59
C VAL A 51 -10.73 4.95 -3.87
N LEU A 52 -11.82 4.91 -3.10
CA LEU A 52 -12.97 5.79 -3.21
C LEU A 52 -13.03 6.71 -2.01
N VAL A 53 -13.23 8.00 -2.24
CA VAL A 53 -13.46 8.99 -1.18
C VAL A 53 -14.88 9.49 -1.31
N PHE A 54 -15.73 9.17 -0.34
CA PHE A 54 -17.10 9.66 -0.27
C PHE A 54 -17.15 11.07 0.32
N GLU A 55 -18.17 11.83 -0.06
CA GLU A 55 -18.47 13.11 0.58
C GLU A 55 -18.85 12.90 2.05
N GLU A 56 -19.74 11.93 2.29
CA GLU A 56 -20.31 11.59 3.60
C GLU A 56 -19.76 10.27 4.16
N ALA A 57 -19.42 10.23 5.46
CA ALA A 57 -18.90 9.03 6.12
C ALA A 57 -19.95 7.92 6.21
N GLU A 58 -21.22 8.29 6.33
CA GLU A 58 -22.36 7.38 6.36
C GLU A 58 -22.51 6.64 5.03
N ALA A 59 -22.15 7.27 3.90
CA ALA A 59 -22.18 6.61 2.60
C ALA A 59 -21.13 5.51 2.52
N ALA A 60 -19.89 5.80 2.94
CA ALA A 60 -18.84 4.81 3.05
C ALA A 60 -19.21 3.66 4.01
N ALA A 61 -19.78 3.99 5.17
CA ALA A 61 -20.21 2.99 6.15
C ALA A 61 -21.28 2.03 5.59
N ARG A 62 -22.26 2.54 4.85
CA ARG A 62 -23.30 1.70 4.19
C ARG A 62 -22.72 0.82 3.08
N VAL A 63 -21.77 1.35 2.32
CA VAL A 63 -21.05 0.57 1.30
C VAL A 63 -20.26 -0.56 1.94
N LEU A 64 -19.59 -0.29 3.06
CA LEU A 64 -18.83 -1.28 3.82
C LEU A 64 -19.71 -2.33 4.54
N SER A 65 -20.94 -1.97 4.92
CA SER A 65 -21.87 -2.88 5.58
C SER A 65 -22.67 -3.75 4.61
N LYS A 66 -22.59 -3.48 3.31
CA LYS A 66 -23.28 -4.28 2.30
C LYS A 66 -22.49 -5.56 2.05
N ASP A 67 -23.18 -6.70 2.13
CA ASP A 67 -22.55 -8.03 2.03
C ASP A 67 -21.83 -8.28 0.69
N HIS A 68 -22.46 -7.87 -0.42
CA HIS A 68 -21.97 -8.16 -1.76
C HIS A 68 -21.99 -6.93 -2.67
N HIS A 69 -20.91 -6.73 -3.42
CA HIS A 69 -20.84 -5.76 -4.51
C HIS A 69 -20.50 -6.47 -5.80
N VAL A 70 -21.28 -6.24 -6.86
CA VAL A 70 -21.12 -6.95 -8.13
C VAL A 70 -21.13 -5.97 -9.30
N ILE A 71 -20.06 -5.98 -10.07
CA ILE A 71 -19.93 -5.25 -11.34
C ILE A 71 -19.54 -6.25 -12.43
N HIS A 72 -20.25 -6.23 -13.56
CA HIS A 72 -20.02 -7.17 -14.68
C HIS A 72 -19.96 -8.64 -14.27
N ASN A 73 -20.87 -9.07 -13.39
CA ASN A 73 -20.93 -10.43 -12.84
C ASN A 73 -19.69 -10.86 -12.02
N THR A 74 -18.78 -9.93 -11.71
CA THR A 74 -17.64 -10.15 -10.82
C THR A 74 -17.95 -9.57 -9.46
N GLU A 75 -17.77 -10.40 -8.43
CA GLU A 75 -17.88 -9.98 -7.04
C GLU A 75 -16.63 -9.19 -6.61
N LEU A 76 -16.86 -8.02 -6.04
CA LEU A 76 -15.82 -7.11 -5.58
C LEU A 76 -15.62 -7.26 -4.08
N ILE A 77 -14.37 -7.12 -3.65
CA ILE A 77 -14.05 -7.06 -2.22
C ILE A 77 -13.98 -5.59 -1.83
N VAL A 78 -14.90 -5.18 -0.95
CA VAL A 78 -14.99 -3.81 -0.45
C VAL A 78 -14.59 -3.79 1.01
N ARG A 79 -13.59 -2.99 1.37
CA ARG A 79 -13.06 -2.92 2.73
C ARG A 79 -12.62 -1.51 3.11
N LYS A 80 -12.44 -1.30 4.41
CA LYS A 80 -11.71 -0.11 4.87
C LYS A 80 -10.29 -0.19 4.29
N PRO A 81 -9.71 0.92 3.81
CA PRO A 81 -8.31 0.92 3.45
C PRO A 81 -7.51 0.31 4.60
N ALA A 82 -6.57 -0.58 4.28
CA ALA A 82 -5.58 -0.97 5.27
C ALA A 82 -5.04 0.33 5.85
N SER A 83 -5.20 0.54 7.15
CA SER A 83 -4.75 1.78 7.78
C SER A 83 -3.31 1.98 7.34
N LYS A 84 -3.06 2.97 6.47
CA LYS A 84 -1.72 3.49 6.22
C LYS A 84 -1.38 4.21 7.51
N ASP A 85 -1.17 3.45 8.57
CA ASP A 85 -0.66 3.94 9.81
C ASP A 85 0.67 4.56 9.41
N PRO A 86 0.75 5.91 9.41
CA PRO A 86 1.89 6.61 8.83
C PRO A 86 3.15 6.38 9.66
N CYS A 87 3.02 5.71 10.81
CA CYS A 87 4.10 5.27 11.65
C CYS A 87 4.43 3.78 11.45
N ARG A 88 3.72 2.99 10.64
CA ARG A 88 3.98 1.55 10.49
C ARG A 88 4.26 1.17 9.05
N PHE A 89 5.48 0.69 8.81
CA PHE A 89 5.96 0.24 7.51
C PHE A 89 6.38 -1.21 7.58
N VAL A 90 6.16 -1.96 6.50
CA VAL A 90 6.68 -3.33 6.41
C VAL A 90 7.76 -3.37 5.36
N LEU A 91 8.99 -3.66 5.78
CA LEU A 91 10.09 -3.97 4.89
C LEU A 91 10.04 -5.49 4.60
N LYS A 92 10.08 -5.87 3.32
CA LYS A 92 9.94 -7.25 2.85
C LYS A 92 11.03 -7.59 1.83
N GLY A 93 11.30 -8.88 1.67
CA GLY A 93 12.14 -9.41 0.59
C GLY A 93 13.64 -9.30 0.84
N PHE A 94 14.05 -9.11 2.09
CA PHE A 94 15.46 -9.24 2.49
C PHE A 94 15.80 -10.70 2.78
N ASN A 95 17.10 -11.03 2.73
CA ASN A 95 17.58 -12.38 2.99
C ASN A 95 17.36 -12.74 4.48
N PRO A 96 16.80 -13.92 4.81
CA PRO A 96 16.64 -14.37 6.20
C PRO A 96 17.93 -14.40 7.04
N SER A 97 19.10 -14.46 6.38
CA SER A 97 20.41 -14.43 7.04
C SER A 97 20.93 -13.01 7.29
N THR A 98 20.26 -11.96 6.80
CA THR A 98 20.63 -10.57 7.04
C THR A 98 20.46 -10.25 8.52
N SER A 99 21.50 -9.68 9.13
CA SER A 99 21.48 -9.32 10.55
C SER A 99 20.56 -8.12 10.81
N ILE A 100 20.01 -8.05 12.02
CA ILE A 100 19.12 -6.94 12.41
C ILE A 100 19.87 -5.61 12.36
N GLU A 101 21.16 -5.57 12.70
CA GLU A 101 21.98 -4.35 12.67
C GLU A 101 22.13 -3.80 11.24
N THR A 102 22.22 -4.70 10.24
CA THR A 102 22.28 -4.30 8.82
C THR A 102 20.96 -3.68 8.37
N ILE A 103 19.84 -4.28 8.82
CA ILE A 103 18.49 -3.75 8.55
C ILE A 103 18.31 -2.41 9.25
N GLN A 104 18.78 -2.29 10.49
CA GLN A 104 18.73 -1.07 11.29
C GLN A 104 19.42 0.09 10.57
N LEU A 105 20.67 -0.10 10.16
CA LEU A 105 21.43 0.89 9.40
C LEU A 105 20.74 1.30 8.09
N PHE A 106 20.16 0.34 7.36
CA PHE A 106 19.41 0.63 6.14
C PHE A 106 18.20 1.53 6.42
N VAL A 107 17.43 1.23 7.47
CA VAL A 107 16.25 2.01 7.86
C VAL A 107 16.64 3.42 8.26
N GLU A 108 17.66 3.59 9.10
CA GLU A 108 18.17 4.91 9.53
C GLU A 108 18.59 5.77 8.35
N VAL A 109 19.36 5.20 7.42
CA VAL A 109 19.85 5.93 6.25
C VAL A 109 18.73 6.28 5.28
N GLN A 110 17.84 5.34 4.98
CA GLN A 110 16.80 5.55 3.96
C GLN A 110 15.65 6.41 4.45
N MET A 111 15.35 6.36 5.75
CA MET A 111 14.23 7.08 6.36
C MET A 111 14.68 8.31 7.14
N ALA A 112 15.99 8.58 7.22
CA ALA A 112 16.61 9.67 7.97
C ALA A 112 16.16 9.69 9.45
N LEU A 113 16.20 8.52 10.08
CA LEU A 113 15.75 8.29 11.46
C LEU A 113 16.94 8.16 12.41
N GLY A 114 16.77 8.60 13.65
CA GLY A 114 17.65 8.26 14.78
C GLY A 114 17.17 7.01 15.52
N ASP A 115 18.03 6.48 16.39
CA ASP A 115 17.82 5.23 17.15
C ASP A 115 16.57 5.23 18.05
N GLN A 116 16.04 6.40 18.41
CA GLN A 116 14.84 6.55 19.26
C GLN A 116 13.57 6.87 18.46
N ASP A 117 13.69 7.04 17.14
CA ASP A 117 12.59 7.43 16.28
C ASP A 117 11.79 6.24 15.76
N TYR A 118 12.24 5.00 16.02
CA TYR A 118 11.58 3.79 15.54
C TYR A 118 11.94 2.52 16.33
N SER A 119 11.23 1.45 16.02
CA SER A 119 11.47 0.10 16.50
C SER A 119 11.30 -0.92 15.37
N LEU A 120 12.03 -2.02 15.46
CA LEU A 120 12.02 -3.11 14.50
C LEU A 120 11.41 -4.37 15.10
N LEU A 121 10.41 -4.94 14.43
CA LEU A 121 9.69 -6.13 14.86
C LEU A 121 9.75 -7.21 13.76
N PRO A 122 10.67 -8.19 13.86
CA PRO A 122 10.77 -9.29 12.90
C PRO A 122 9.49 -10.12 12.85
N LEU A 123 9.07 -10.51 11.64
CA LEU A 123 7.93 -11.42 11.45
C LEU A 123 8.39 -12.88 11.36
N ALA A 124 7.44 -13.81 11.50
CA ALA A 124 7.67 -15.24 11.68
C ALA A 124 8.54 -15.90 10.59
N ASP A 125 8.53 -15.36 9.37
CA ASP A 125 9.29 -15.90 8.22
C ASP A 125 10.71 -15.35 8.09
N ARG A 126 11.12 -14.37 8.92
CA ARG A 126 12.40 -13.65 8.85
C ARG A 126 12.72 -13.02 7.49
N THR A 127 11.75 -12.90 6.59
CA THR A 127 11.88 -12.17 5.31
C THR A 127 11.13 -10.84 5.34
N GLN A 128 10.43 -10.58 6.44
CA GLN A 128 9.66 -9.39 6.68
C GLN A 128 9.96 -8.82 8.07
N ILE A 129 10.00 -7.49 8.17
CA ILE A 129 10.15 -6.77 9.43
C ILE A 129 9.21 -5.57 9.42
N LEU A 130 8.49 -5.40 10.54
CA LEU A 130 7.66 -4.23 10.78
C LEU A 130 8.53 -3.15 11.40
N ILE A 131 8.59 -2.00 10.75
CA ILE A 131 9.20 -0.76 11.22
C ILE A 131 8.08 0.07 11.83
N GLN A 132 8.17 0.36 13.13
CA GLN A 132 7.23 1.22 13.83
C GLN A 132 7.93 2.49 14.28
N LEU A 133 7.54 3.61 13.70
CA LEU A 133 8.04 4.95 14.00
C LEU A 133 7.38 5.53 15.25
N SER A 134 8.13 6.35 15.98
CA SER A 134 7.63 7.14 17.10
C SER A 134 6.72 8.29 16.62
N GLN A 135 6.93 8.79 15.40
CA GLN A 135 6.13 9.84 14.77
C GLN A 135 6.01 9.64 13.25
N PRO A 136 4.97 10.19 12.60
CA PRO A 136 4.82 10.16 11.14
C PRO A 136 5.99 10.83 10.42
N LEU A 137 6.42 10.28 9.29
CA LEU A 137 7.42 10.92 8.43
C LEU A 137 6.88 12.26 7.89
N ALA A 138 7.74 13.27 7.83
CA ALA A 138 7.39 14.55 7.20
C ALA A 138 7.03 14.38 5.71
N GLN A 139 6.03 15.14 5.24
CA GLN A 139 5.51 15.05 3.87
C GLN A 139 6.65 15.30 2.84
N GLY A 140 6.97 14.29 2.04
CA GLY A 140 8.04 14.33 1.02
C GLY A 140 9.27 13.45 1.28
N MET A 141 9.35 12.78 2.43
CA MET A 141 10.48 11.89 2.76
C MET A 141 10.46 10.55 2.02
N LEU A 142 9.26 10.05 1.68
CA LEU A 142 9.11 8.83 0.88
C LEU A 142 9.16 9.15 -0.62
N ARG A 143 10.36 9.43 -1.14
CA ARG A 143 10.60 9.37 -2.60
C ARG A 143 10.58 7.91 -3.04
N LEU A 144 9.38 7.33 -3.17
CA LEU A 144 9.12 5.95 -3.60
C LEU A 144 9.76 5.59 -4.95
N HIS A 145 10.07 6.58 -5.80
CA HIS A 145 10.81 6.37 -7.05
C HIS A 145 12.27 5.95 -6.84
N HIS A 146 12.87 6.28 -5.69
CA HIS A 146 14.27 5.95 -5.40
C HIS A 146 14.45 4.63 -4.67
N LEU A 147 13.43 4.10 -3.98
CA LEU A 147 13.54 2.82 -3.27
C LEU A 147 13.75 1.63 -4.22
N LYS A 148 13.19 1.68 -5.44
CA LYS A 148 13.45 0.64 -6.47
C LYS A 148 14.90 0.66 -6.96
N LEU A 149 15.54 1.83 -7.08
CA LEU A 149 16.94 1.93 -7.51
C LEU A 149 17.95 1.75 -6.35
N TYR A 150 17.62 2.18 -5.14
CA TYR A 150 18.53 2.05 -3.99
C TYR A 150 18.56 0.65 -3.41
N CYS A 151 17.46 -0.10 -3.43
CA CYS A 151 17.49 -1.51 -3.06
C CYS A 151 18.43 -2.30 -3.99
N VAL A 152 18.42 -1.99 -5.30
CA VAL A 152 19.38 -2.53 -6.27
C VAL A 152 20.81 -2.04 -5.98
N THR A 153 21.03 -0.74 -5.79
CA THR A 153 22.39 -0.17 -5.59
C THR A 153 23.04 -0.62 -4.27
N VAL A 154 22.26 -0.77 -3.20
CA VAL A 154 22.73 -1.25 -1.90
C VAL A 154 22.97 -2.77 -1.93
N LEU A 155 22.13 -3.55 -2.62
CA LEU A 155 22.46 -4.95 -2.93
C LEU A 155 23.79 -5.03 -3.68
N TYR A 156 23.99 -4.20 -4.72
CA TYR A 156 25.23 -4.20 -5.51
C TYR A 156 26.47 -3.80 -4.70
N ARG A 157 26.36 -2.87 -3.74
CA ARG A 157 27.49 -2.51 -2.86
C ARG A 157 27.76 -3.52 -1.75
N LEU A 158 26.75 -4.24 -1.25
CA LEU A 158 26.91 -5.31 -0.26
C LEU A 158 27.34 -6.65 -0.89
N LEU A 159 27.01 -6.91 -2.16
CA LEU A 159 27.41 -8.10 -2.93
C LEU A 159 28.81 -7.99 -3.56
N SER A 160 29.51 -6.85 -3.40
CA SER A 160 30.86 -6.66 -3.95
C SER A 160 31.98 -7.33 -3.12
N MET A 161 31.65 -8.19 -2.16
CA MET A 161 32.57 -9.09 -1.45
C MET A 161 32.26 -10.56 -1.74
N GLU A 162 32.18 -10.89 -3.04
CA GLU A 162 32.08 -12.26 -3.60
C GLU A 162 30.71 -12.96 -3.46
N ILE A 163 29.93 -12.98 -4.55
CA ILE A 163 29.52 -14.19 -5.29
C ILE A 163 28.55 -13.78 -6.42
N LEU A 164 28.87 -14.29 -7.60
CA LEU A 164 28.25 -14.04 -8.90
C LEU A 164 26.84 -14.66 -9.01
N LEU A 165 25.87 -13.80 -9.36
CA LEU A 165 24.78 -13.99 -10.33
C LEU A 165 24.17 -15.40 -10.56
N LEU A 166 22.89 -15.55 -10.24
CA LEU A 166 21.92 -16.19 -11.14
C LEU A 166 20.64 -15.35 -11.16
N CYS A 167 20.66 -14.30 -11.99
CA CYS A 167 19.44 -13.82 -12.64
C CYS A 167 19.18 -14.74 -13.83
N LEU A 168 18.12 -15.53 -13.78
CA LEU A 168 17.44 -16.03 -14.97
C LEU A 168 15.93 -15.88 -14.77
N GLU A 169 15.39 -14.98 -15.59
CA GLU A 169 14.12 -15.08 -16.31
C GLU A 169 12.82 -15.18 -15.52
N CYS A 170 12.06 -14.08 -15.57
CA CYS A 170 10.71 -14.13 -16.15
C CYS A 170 10.48 -12.82 -16.90
N SER A 171 10.94 -12.80 -18.14
CA SER A 171 10.44 -11.90 -19.19
C SER A 171 9.04 -12.35 -19.64
N GLY A 172 8.19 -11.39 -19.95
CA GLY A 172 6.99 -11.56 -20.78
C GLY A 172 5.69 -11.47 -20.00
N VAL A 173 4.67 -10.71 -20.39
CA VAL A 173 4.40 -9.96 -21.62
C VAL A 173 3.44 -8.84 -21.22
N TRP A 174 3.75 -7.60 -21.58
CA TRP A 174 2.73 -6.54 -21.65
C TRP A 174 2.15 -6.60 -23.06
N HIS A 175 0.87 -6.96 -23.15
CA HIS A 175 0.01 -6.65 -24.29
C HIS A 175 -1.38 -6.36 -23.76
#